data_AF-A0A5P9F368-F1
#
_entry.id   AF-A0A5P9F368-F1
#
_cell.length_a   1.000
_cell.length_b   1.000
_cell.length_c   1.000
_cell.angle_alpha   90.00
_cell.angle_beta   90.00
_cell.angle_gamma   90.00
#
_symmetry.space_group_name_H-M   'P 1'
#
loop_
_entity.id
_entity.type
_entity.pdbx_description
1 polymer ?
#
loop_
_entity_poly.entity_id
_entity_poly.type
_entity_poly.pdbx_seq_one_letter_code
_entity_poly.pdbx_strand_id
1 'polypeptide(L)'
;MFKEHFFCPKKAKALHNLICSVLRGPHIRDLTLDELQSFTYKVGRALHNIPFYLAKGEEVEESILIEIDQLDPSSTKEDWGHWVKIFCAEFSQAIPAIEVRISSR
;
A
#
# COMPACT_ATOMS: atom_id res chain seq x y z
N MET A 1 -31.74 -6.79 -5.56
CA MET A 1 -30.79 -7.83 -5.99
C MET A 1 -29.45 -7.47 -5.38
N PHE A 2 -29.16 -7.97 -4.17
CA PHE A 2 -27.85 -7.74 -3.55
C PHE A 2 -26.85 -8.59 -4.34
N LYS A 3 -25.96 -7.95 -5.08
CA LYS A 3 -24.83 -8.65 -5.70
C LYS A 3 -24.05 -9.25 -4.55
N GLU A 4 -23.91 -10.58 -4.53
CA GLU A 4 -22.96 -11.26 -3.68
C GLU A 4 -21.58 -10.74 -4.08
N HIS A 5 -21.11 -9.69 -3.39
CA HIS A 5 -19.73 -9.26 -3.50
C HIS A 5 -18.90 -10.40 -2.94
N PHE A 6 -18.27 -11.15 -3.84
CA PHE A 6 -17.33 -12.22 -3.51
C PHE A 6 -16.21 -11.63 -2.65
N PHE A 7 -16.35 -11.74 -1.34
CA PHE A 7 -15.30 -11.43 -0.40
C PHE A 7 -14.14 -12.39 -0.69
N CYS A 8 -13.03 -11.88 -1.21
CA CYS A 8 -11.84 -12.68 -1.46
C CYS A 8 -10.98 -12.71 -0.19
N PRO A 9 -10.93 -13.82 0.58
CA PRO A 9 -10.21 -13.86 1.84
C PRO A 9 -8.71 -13.63 1.67
N LYS A 10 -8.16 -13.99 0.49
CA LYS A 10 -6.75 -13.78 0.14
C LYS A 10 -6.43 -12.29 -0.02
N LYS A 11 -7.25 -11.52 -0.75
CA LYS A 11 -7.03 -10.08 -0.93
C LYS A 11 -7.21 -9.32 0.40
N ALA A 12 -8.15 -9.73 1.25
CA ALA A 12 -8.29 -9.16 2.60
C ALA A 12 -7.05 -9.44 3.47
N LYS A 13 -6.45 -10.64 3.36
CA LYS A 13 -5.19 -10.97 4.02
C LYS A 13 -4.03 -10.09 3.53
N ALA A 14 -3.98 -9.76 2.24
CA ALA A 14 -2.96 -8.86 1.69
C ALA A 14 -3.01 -7.46 2.34
N LEU A 15 -4.21 -6.88 2.49
CA LEU A 15 -4.39 -5.61 3.19
C LEU A 15 -3.97 -5.72 4.68
N HIS A 16 -4.35 -6.80 5.35
CA HIS A 16 -3.93 -7.04 6.74
C HIS A 16 -2.41 -7.09 6.89
N ASN A 17 -1.73 -7.83 6.00
CA ASN A 17 -0.28 -7.95 5.99
C ASN A 17 0.41 -6.62 5.71
N LEU A 18 -0.13 -5.82 4.78
CA LEU A 18 0.36 -4.48 4.49
C LEU A 18 0.26 -3.57 5.73
N ILE A 19 -0.91 -3.50 6.38
CA ILE A 19 -1.10 -2.73 7.62
C ILE A 19 -0.09 -3.15 8.68
N CYS A 20 0.10 -4.46 8.86
CA CYS A 20 1.06 -4.98 9.84
C CYS A 20 2.50 -4.59 9.50
N SER A 21 2.88 -4.63 8.22
CA SER A 21 4.24 -4.30 7.77
C SER A 21 4.53 -2.81 7.95
N VAL A 22 3.56 -1.96 7.59
CA VAL A 22 3.64 -0.51 7.73
C VAL A 22 3.76 -0.10 9.20
N LEU A 23 2.99 -0.72 10.10
CA LEU A 23 2.88 -0.29 11.51
C LEU A 23 3.86 -0.97 12.49
N ARG A 24 4.65 -1.97 12.05
CA ARG A 24 5.55 -2.73 12.95
C ARG A 24 7.04 -2.59 12.63
N GLY A 25 7.41 -1.80 11.63
CA GLY A 25 8.81 -1.69 11.21
C GLY A 25 9.69 -0.91 12.19
N PRO A 26 11.01 -1.16 12.21
CA PRO A 26 11.96 -0.42 13.04
C PRO A 26 11.97 1.08 12.70
N HIS A 27 11.64 1.45 11.46
CA HIS A 27 11.55 2.83 10.97
C HIS A 27 10.65 3.74 11.81
N ILE A 28 9.65 3.20 12.53
CA ILE A 28 8.74 3.99 13.37
C ILE A 28 9.44 4.49 14.64
N ARG A 29 10.40 3.72 15.17
CA ARG A 29 11.06 4.03 16.46
C ARG A 29 11.92 5.28 16.38
N ASP A 30 12.39 5.60 15.18
CA ASP A 30 13.31 6.71 14.93
C ASP A 30 12.58 7.99 14.51
N LEU A 31 11.24 7.97 14.40
CA LEU A 31 10.45 9.14 14.04
C LEU A 31 10.28 10.08 15.24
N THR A 32 10.47 11.37 15.00
CA THR A 32 10.01 12.44 15.90
C THR A 32 8.48 12.48 15.95
N LEU A 33 7.92 13.25 16.90
CA LEU A 33 6.47 13.40 17.03
C LEU A 33 5.81 13.97 15.76
N ASP A 34 6.42 14.99 15.16
CA ASP A 34 5.91 15.63 13.94
C ASP A 34 5.99 14.68 12.72
N GLU A 35 7.08 13.92 12.62
CA GLU A 35 7.25 12.89 11.59
C GLU A 35 6.25 11.76 11.77
N LEU A 36 5.98 11.32 13.00
CA LEU A 36 4.99 10.31 13.31
C LEU A 36 3.56 10.78 12.94
N GLN A 37 3.23 12.04 13.21
CA GLN A 37 1.95 12.62 12.79
C GLN A 37 1.81 12.66 11.26
N SER A 38 2.86 13.10 10.56
CA SER A 38 2.90 13.11 9.10
C SER A 38 2.81 11.69 8.51
N PHE A 39 3.54 10.74 9.10
CA PHE A 39 3.55 9.34 8.71
C PHE A 39 2.17 8.71 8.86
N THR A 40 1.56 8.81 10.04
CA THR A 40 0.22 8.25 10.30
C THR A 40 -0.85 8.83 9.39
N TYR A 41 -0.80 10.12 9.08
CA TYR A 41 -1.68 10.74 8.09
C TYR A 41 -1.49 10.13 6.69
N LYS A 42 -0.25 10.00 6.22
CA LYS A 42 0.04 9.42 4.90
C LYS A 42 -0.36 7.95 4.82
N VAL A 43 -0.13 7.17 5.88
CA VAL A 43 -0.60 5.78 5.99
C VAL A 43 -2.12 5.70 5.89
N GLY A 44 -2.85 6.54 6.62
CA GLY A 44 -4.31 6.60 6.54
C GLY A 44 -4.79 6.89 5.12
N ARG A 45 -4.18 7.86 4.45
CA ARG A 45 -4.49 8.21 3.06
C ARG A 45 -4.19 7.07 2.09
N ALA A 46 -3.02 6.44 2.17
CA ALA A 46 -2.65 5.35 1.29
C ALA A 46 -3.59 4.14 1.42
N LEU A 47 -4.07 3.85 2.63
CA LEU A 47 -4.80 2.59 2.90
C LEU A 47 -6.33 2.71 2.86
N HIS A 48 -6.91 3.89 3.11
CA HIS A 48 -8.36 4.01 3.32
C HIS A 48 -9.23 3.63 2.11
N ASN A 49 -8.68 3.71 0.89
CA ASN A 49 -9.40 3.36 -0.33
C ASN A 49 -9.26 1.89 -0.73
N ILE A 50 -8.30 1.14 -0.19
CA ILE A 50 -8.10 -0.28 -0.54
C ILE A 50 -9.36 -1.15 -0.25
N PRO A 51 -10.08 -0.96 0.89
CA PRO A 51 -11.33 -1.67 1.15
C PRO A 51 -12.40 -1.54 0.06
N PHE A 52 -12.43 -0.41 -0.67
CA PHE A 52 -13.37 -0.22 -1.78
C PHE A 52 -13.05 -1.16 -2.96
N TYR A 53 -11.79 -1.28 -3.36
CA TYR A 53 -11.36 -2.21 -4.40
C TYR A 53 -11.57 -3.67 -3.97
N LEU A 54 -11.33 -3.98 -2.69
CA LEU A 54 -11.64 -5.29 -2.10
C LEU A 54 -13.12 -5.65 -2.25
N ALA A 55 -14.02 -4.73 -1.89
CA ALA A 55 -15.46 -4.95 -1.98
C ALA A 55 -15.93 -5.17 -3.43
N LYS A 56 -15.30 -4.48 -4.39
CA LYS A 56 -15.62 -4.60 -5.81
C LYS A 56 -14.91 -5.77 -6.51
N GLY A 57 -13.91 -6.37 -5.89
CA GLY A 57 -13.06 -7.39 -6.51
C GLY A 57 -12.08 -6.84 -7.55
N GLU A 58 -11.92 -5.52 -7.62
CA GLU A 58 -11.08 -4.80 -8.59
C GLU A 58 -9.59 -4.84 -8.18
N GLU A 59 -8.72 -4.38 -9.09
CA GLU A 59 -7.31 -4.08 -8.80
C GLU A 59 -7.20 -2.74 -8.09
N VAL A 60 -6.15 -2.57 -7.27
CA VAL A 60 -5.85 -1.29 -6.64
C VAL A 60 -5.18 -0.38 -7.66
N GLU A 61 -5.66 0.86 -7.77
CA GLU A 61 -5.09 1.86 -8.67
C GLU A 61 -3.61 2.13 -8.40
N GLU A 62 -2.86 2.40 -9.47
CA GLU A 62 -1.44 2.71 -9.40
C GLU A 62 -1.14 3.92 -8.50
N SER A 63 -2.03 4.92 -8.48
CA SER A 63 -1.91 6.09 -7.60
C SER A 63 -1.79 5.70 -6.12
N ILE A 64 -2.57 4.72 -5.67
CA ILE A 64 -2.53 4.18 -4.31
C ILE A 64 -1.24 3.38 -4.09
N LEU A 65 -0.80 2.60 -5.08
CA LEU A 65 0.47 1.87 -5.00
C LEU A 65 1.65 2.83 -4.87
N ILE A 66 1.63 3.98 -5.56
CA ILE A 66 2.62 5.04 -5.40
C ILE A 66 2.59 5.63 -3.99
N GLU A 67 1.42 5.86 -3.40
CA GLU A 67 1.32 6.34 -2.01
C GLU A 67 1.89 5.33 -1.00
N ILE A 68 1.67 4.03 -1.21
CA ILE A 68 2.29 2.97 -0.40
C ILE A 68 3.81 2.97 -0.59
N ASP A 69 4.28 3.08 -1.83
CA ASP A 69 5.70 3.08 -2.17
C ASP A 69 6.46 4.25 -1.53
N GLN A 70 5.85 5.43 -1.46
CA GLN A 70 6.42 6.61 -0.80
C GLN A 70 6.60 6.44 0.71
N LEU A 71 5.90 5.48 1.32
CA LEU A 71 6.01 5.15 2.74
C LEU A 71 7.02 4.05 3.01
N ASP A 72 7.41 3.30 1.98
CA ASP A 72 8.28 2.14 2.10
C ASP A 72 9.76 2.56 2.18
N PRO A 73 10.46 2.27 3.30
CA PRO A 73 11.89 2.59 3.44
C PRO A 73 12.81 1.91 2.40
N SER A 74 12.32 0.85 1.74
CA SER A 74 13.06 0.12 0.70
C SER A 74 12.81 0.62 -0.73
N SER A 75 11.90 1.59 -0.94
CA SER A 75 11.60 2.14 -2.26
C SER A 75 12.78 2.95 -2.83
N THR A 76 13.00 2.81 -4.14
CA THR A 76 14.02 3.54 -4.91
C THR A 76 13.40 4.16 -6.17
N LYS A 77 14.16 4.97 -6.92
CA LYS A 77 13.64 5.56 -8.17
C LYS A 77 13.51 4.54 -9.28
N GLU A 78 14.32 3.49 -9.21
CA GLU A 78 14.48 2.45 -10.22
C GLU A 78 13.67 1.20 -9.90
N ASP A 79 13.16 1.08 -8.66
CA ASP A 79 12.51 -0.13 -8.19
C ASP A 79 11.42 0.15 -7.15
N TRP A 80 10.31 -0.58 -7.27
CA TRP A 80 9.22 -0.55 -6.29
C TRP A 80 9.72 -1.06 -4.93
N GLY A 81 9.22 -0.45 -3.86
CA GLY A 81 9.41 -0.90 -2.50
C GLY A 81 8.89 -2.32 -2.27
N HIS A 82 9.49 -2.98 -1.29
CA HIS A 82 9.12 -4.32 -0.84
C HIS A 82 7.62 -4.46 -0.51
N TRP A 83 7.02 -3.46 0.14
CA TRP A 83 5.60 -3.44 0.50
C TRP A 83 4.71 -3.53 -0.71
N VAL A 84 4.97 -2.75 -1.77
CA VAL A 84 4.17 -2.79 -3.01
C VAL A 84 4.32 -4.15 -3.70
N LYS A 85 5.54 -4.68 -3.77
CA LYS A 85 5.81 -5.98 -4.39
C LYS A 85 5.05 -7.12 -3.69
N ILE A 86 5.16 -7.19 -2.37
CA ILE A 86 4.46 -8.21 -1.57
C ILE A 86 2.95 -8.01 -1.66
N PHE A 87 2.48 -6.77 -1.51
CA PHE A 87 1.05 -6.47 -1.60
C PHE A 87 0.47 -6.89 -2.95
N CYS A 88 1.08 -6.52 -4.08
CA CYS A 88 0.58 -6.88 -5.41
C CYS A 88 0.56 -8.40 -5.62
N ALA A 89 1.61 -9.11 -5.18
CA ALA A 89 1.66 -10.56 -5.24
C ALA A 89 0.54 -11.23 -4.42
N GLU A 90 0.33 -10.79 -3.18
CA GLU A 90 -0.72 -11.34 -2.30
C GLU A 90 -2.14 -10.93 -2.74
N PHE A 91 -2.28 -9.73 -3.28
CA PHE A 91 -3.52 -9.19 -3.85
C PHE A 91 -3.84 -9.78 -5.23
N SER A 92 -2.92 -10.58 -5.80
CA SER A 92 -3.05 -11.21 -7.12
C SER A 92 -3.26 -10.20 -8.25
N GLN A 93 -2.51 -9.10 -8.23
CA GLN A 93 -2.48 -8.10 -9.31
C GLN A 93 -1.06 -7.94 -9.85
N ALA A 94 -0.93 -7.49 -11.10
CA ALA A 94 0.36 -7.17 -11.68
C ALA A 94 0.98 -5.95 -10.98
N ILE A 95 2.30 -5.92 -10.88
CA ILE A 95 3.02 -4.72 -10.47
C ILE A 95 3.11 -3.82 -11.71
N PRO A 96 2.70 -2.54 -11.64
CA PRO A 96 2.81 -1.63 -12.78
C PRO A 96 4.27 -1.43 -13.20
N ALA A 97 4.50 -1.18 -14.49
CA ALA A 97 5.83 -0.88 -15.00
C ALA A 97 6.37 0.41 -14.36
N ILE A 98 7.68 0.46 -14.10
CA ILE A 98 8.30 1.67 -13.57
C ILE A 98 8.55 2.62 -14.74
N GLU A 99 7.57 3.47 -15.02
CA GLU A 99 7.83 4.70 -15.75
C GLU A 99 8.56 5.64 -14.79
N VAL A 100 9.76 6.11 -15.15
CA VAL A 100 10.66 6.92 -14.31
C VAL A 100 9.87 7.89 -13.44
N ARG A 101 9.74 7.59 -12.14
CA ARG A 101 8.99 8.45 -11.24
C ARG A 101 9.81 9.69 -10.97
N ILE A 102 9.35 10.82 -11.50
CA ILE A 102 9.88 12.12 -11.10
C ILE A 102 9.39 12.39 -9.68
N SER A 103 10.07 11.79 -8.70
CA SER A 103 9.87 12.12 -7.29
C SER A 103 10.63 13.42 -7.03
N SER A 104 9.88 14.52 -7.00
CA SER A 104 10.29 15.73 -6.28
C SER A 104 10.32 15.39 -4.79
N ARG A 105 11.45 14.83 -4.33
CA ARG A 105 11.83 14.84 -2.91
C ARG A 105 12.33 16.23 -2.56
#